data_AF-A0A8J9YDQ8-F1
#
_entry.id   AF-A0A8J9YDQ8-F1
#
_cell.length_a   1.000
_cell.length_b   1.000
_cell.length_c   1.000
_cell.angle_alpha   90.00
_cell.angle_beta   90.00
_cell.angle_gamma   90.00
#
_symmetry.space_group_name_H-M   'P 1'
#
loop_
_entity.id
_entity.type
_entity.pdbx_description
1 polymer ?
#
loop_
_entity_poly.entity_id
_entity_poly.type
_entity_poly.pdbx_seq_one_letter_code
_entity_poly.pdbx_strand_id
1 'polypeptide(L)'
;MYCTWKLDQLKEELRRRGESFNGKKADLVERLEAYDGNFNFAGKSDTPEPQQVMVIPNDEYYKDINDNTPLPPLQKDQVQQYFEGCNQALVKGKSLYENRYLRLLRAVTIKDFIFVKGICKATMKNTQYEVNIKLHKNGALQETHCECTVESGVRALCKHVATALLATVHMNQNKTVLLEEVPTRTLQTSHHPKKKYFSLPLKAQSLPYKGMKENYDFHPFKGKINQEKYNERIRNLVLSYTDSTMPLKQLYKPANLNAVGSDHGSYNVSPKNAILESLCLKKVTTEDVNIEKDK
;
A
#
# COMPACT_ATOMS: atom_id res chain seq x y z
N MET A 1 -33.41 42.52 -16.22
CA MET A 1 -32.81 43.64 -17.00
C MET A 1 -31.67 43.17 -17.92
N TYR A 2 -31.07 41.99 -17.69
CA TYR A 2 -29.89 41.50 -18.42
C TYR A 2 -30.18 40.69 -19.68
N CYS A 3 -31.45 40.39 -19.98
CA CYS A 3 -31.87 39.63 -21.16
C CYS A 3 -31.43 40.26 -22.51
N THR A 4 -31.29 41.58 -22.54
CA THR A 4 -30.93 42.37 -23.75
C THR A 4 -29.42 42.41 -24.01
N TRP A 5 -28.59 42.01 -23.05
CA TRP A 5 -27.13 42.06 -23.19
C TRP A 5 -26.60 40.97 -24.11
N LYS A 6 -25.46 41.24 -24.75
CA LYS A 6 -24.73 40.23 -25.52
C LYS A 6 -23.97 39.30 -24.58
N LEU A 7 -23.73 38.06 -25.03
CA LEU A 7 -23.11 37.01 -24.21
C LEU A 7 -21.73 37.44 -23.67
N ASP A 8 -20.96 38.17 -24.47
CA ASP A 8 -19.63 38.65 -24.08
C ASP A 8 -19.71 39.70 -22.96
N GLN A 9 -20.74 40.56 -22.98
CA GLN A 9 -20.98 41.56 -21.93
C GLN A 9 -21.40 40.89 -20.62
N LEU A 10 -22.22 39.83 -20.68
CA LEU A 10 -22.63 39.05 -19.51
C LEU A 10 -21.43 38.34 -18.86
N LYS A 11 -20.53 37.77 -19.68
CA LYS A 11 -19.34 37.08 -19.19
C LYS A 11 -18.32 38.04 -18.58
N GLU A 12 -18.13 39.21 -19.20
CA GLU A 12 -17.22 40.23 -18.67
C GLU A 12 -17.71 40.76 -17.32
N GLU A 13 -19.02 40.98 -17.20
CA GLU A 13 -19.63 41.44 -15.96
C GLU A 13 -19.57 40.38 -14.84
N LEU A 14 -19.80 39.10 -15.16
CA LEU A 14 -19.61 38.01 -14.19
C LEU A 14 -18.13 37.86 -13.79
N ARG A 15 -17.19 38.00 -14.74
CA ARG A 15 -15.75 37.96 -14.45
C ARG A 15 -15.33 39.12 -13.54
N ARG A 16 -15.85 40.33 -13.79
CA ARG A 16 -15.63 41.52 -12.95
C ARG A 16 -16.11 41.30 -11.51
N ARG A 17 -17.20 40.55 -11.34
CA ARG A 17 -17.80 40.23 -10.04
C ARG A 17 -17.24 38.96 -9.38
N GLY A 18 -16.27 38.30 -10.00
CA GLY A 18 -15.64 37.09 -9.47
C GLY A 18 -16.52 35.82 -9.54
N GLU A 19 -17.58 35.85 -10.35
CA GLU A 19 -18.54 34.76 -10.50
C GLU A 19 -18.26 33.88 -11.73
N SER A 20 -18.81 32.67 -11.72
CA SER A 20 -18.64 31.72 -12.82
C SER A 20 -19.28 32.26 -14.11
N PHE A 21 -18.48 32.38 -15.18
CA PHE A 21 -18.90 32.85 -16.51
C PHE A 21 -19.26 31.72 -17.49
N ASN A 22 -19.32 30.47 -16.98
CA ASN A 22 -19.68 29.30 -17.77
C ASN A 22 -21.20 29.05 -17.71
N GLY A 23 -21.79 28.71 -18.85
CA GLY A 23 -23.22 28.44 -18.98
C GLY A 23 -23.85 28.97 -20.27
N LYS A 24 -25.13 28.66 -20.46
CA LYS A 24 -25.95 29.24 -21.54
C LYS A 24 -26.35 30.67 -21.18
N LYS A 25 -26.77 31.46 -22.17
CA LYS A 25 -27.14 32.88 -21.96
C LYS A 25 -28.18 33.06 -20.85
N ALA A 26 -29.18 32.19 -20.78
CA ALA A 26 -30.21 32.22 -19.75
C ALA A 26 -29.61 32.07 -18.35
N ASP A 27 -28.73 31.09 -18.15
CA ASP A 27 -28.05 30.84 -16.87
C ASP A 27 -27.20 32.04 -16.41
N LEU A 28 -26.53 32.72 -17.36
CA LEU A 28 -25.72 33.91 -17.06
C LEU A 28 -26.59 35.11 -16.64
N VAL A 29 -27.74 35.27 -17.28
CA VAL A 29 -28.72 36.31 -16.95
C VAL A 29 -29.33 36.06 -15.58
N GLU A 30 -29.81 34.85 -15.32
CA GLU A 30 -30.38 34.47 -14.02
C GLU A 30 -29.36 34.67 -12.89
N ARG A 31 -28.09 34.31 -13.12
CA ARG A 31 -27.02 34.51 -12.15
C ARG A 31 -26.77 35.98 -11.83
N LEU A 32 -26.77 36.86 -12.82
CA LEU A 32 -26.62 38.31 -12.59
C LEU A 32 -27.83 38.93 -11.91
N GLU A 33 -29.05 38.49 -12.25
CA GLU A 33 -30.27 38.95 -11.60
C GLU A 33 -30.36 38.48 -10.14
N ALA A 34 -29.93 37.24 -9.86
CA ALA A 34 -29.80 36.73 -8.50
C ALA A 34 -28.73 37.50 -7.70
N TYR A 35 -27.60 37.83 -8.33
CA TYR A 35 -26.52 38.59 -7.70
C TYR A 35 -26.97 40.00 -7.29
N ASP A 36 -27.70 40.71 -8.16
CA ASP A 36 -28.26 42.02 -7.87
C ASP A 36 -29.39 41.96 -6.84
N GLY A 37 -30.26 40.95 -6.94
CA GLY A 37 -31.33 40.70 -5.98
C GLY A 37 -30.83 40.43 -4.57
N ASN A 38 -29.59 39.91 -4.45
CA ASN A 38 -28.94 39.64 -3.18
C ASN A 38 -28.13 40.83 -2.62
N PHE A 39 -28.36 42.06 -3.14
CA PHE A 39 -27.75 43.31 -2.67
C PHE A 39 -26.22 43.26 -2.52
N ASN A 40 -25.50 42.80 -3.55
CA ASN A 40 -24.04 42.94 -3.65
C ASN A 40 -23.23 42.39 -2.45
N PHE A 41 -23.81 41.46 -1.66
CA PHE A 41 -23.25 41.03 -0.37
C PHE A 41 -22.94 42.19 0.60
N ALA A 42 -23.43 43.41 0.33
CA ALA A 42 -23.02 44.63 1.03
C ALA A 42 -23.70 44.82 2.40
N GLY A 43 -24.42 43.81 2.89
CA GLY A 43 -25.22 43.88 4.10
C GLY A 43 -25.16 42.65 5.00
N LYS A 44 -24.23 41.72 4.77
CA LYS A 44 -23.88 40.69 5.75
C LYS A 44 -22.37 40.57 5.77
N SER A 45 -21.75 41.13 6.81
CA SER A 45 -20.51 40.56 7.29
C SER A 45 -20.81 39.12 7.67
N ASP A 46 -20.61 38.20 6.73
CA ASP A 46 -20.45 36.80 7.06
C ASP A 46 -19.15 36.72 7.87
N THR A 47 -19.23 37.02 9.17
CA THR A 47 -18.47 36.22 10.11
C THR A 47 -18.89 34.79 9.79
N PRO A 48 -18.02 33.96 9.18
CA PRO A 48 -18.39 32.58 8.93
C PRO A 48 -18.81 32.02 10.28
N GLU A 49 -20.07 31.56 10.39
CA GLU A 49 -20.45 30.73 11.52
C GLU A 49 -19.34 29.68 11.68
N PRO A 50 -18.79 29.51 12.89
CA PRO A 50 -17.64 28.65 13.07
C PRO A 50 -18.03 27.27 12.57
N GLN A 51 -17.41 26.85 11.46
CA GLN A 51 -17.56 25.51 10.94
C GLN A 51 -17.26 24.57 12.10
N GLN A 52 -18.26 23.80 12.52
CA GLN A 52 -18.04 22.82 13.58
C GLN A 52 -17.05 21.81 13.01
N VAL A 53 -15.80 21.88 13.47
CA VAL A 53 -14.74 20.93 13.11
C VAL A 53 -14.53 20.02 14.31
N MET A 54 -14.56 18.71 14.06
CA MET A 54 -14.24 17.72 15.08
C MET A 54 -12.80 17.95 15.56
N VAL A 55 -12.62 18.15 16.86
CA VAL A 55 -11.29 18.29 17.46
C VAL A 55 -10.67 16.89 17.58
N ILE A 56 -9.70 16.59 16.72
CA ILE A 56 -9.02 15.30 16.66
C ILE A 56 -7.69 15.39 17.45
N PRO A 57 -7.37 14.41 18.31
CA PRO A 57 -6.07 14.33 18.98
C PRO A 57 -4.90 14.13 18.02
N ASN A 58 -3.68 14.43 18.46
CA ASN A 58 -2.48 14.15 17.66
C ASN A 58 -2.32 12.64 17.40
N ASP A 59 -1.94 12.31 16.16
CA ASP A 59 -1.79 10.94 15.65
C ASP A 59 -0.80 10.08 16.46
N GLU A 60 0.19 10.69 17.11
CA GLU A 60 1.19 10.00 17.94
C GLU A 60 0.59 9.31 19.17
N TYR A 61 -0.55 9.79 19.68
CA TYR A 61 -1.19 9.21 20.86
C TYR A 61 -2.05 7.98 20.55
N TYR A 62 -2.33 7.72 19.27
CA TYR A 62 -3.15 6.61 18.85
C TYR A 62 -2.39 5.28 18.91
N LYS A 63 -3.02 4.27 19.52
CA LYS A 63 -2.48 2.91 19.59
C LYS A 63 -3.39 1.95 18.84
N ASP A 64 -2.79 0.91 18.25
CA ASP A 64 -3.54 -0.16 17.61
C ASP A 64 -4.41 -0.88 18.65
N ILE A 65 -5.67 -1.13 18.26
CA ILE A 65 -6.64 -1.78 19.14
C ILE A 65 -6.31 -3.26 19.25
N ASN A 66 -6.18 -3.73 20.49
CA ASN A 66 -5.98 -5.12 20.86
C ASN A 66 -6.91 -5.50 22.01
N ASP A 67 -6.90 -6.78 22.41
CA ASP A 67 -7.86 -7.35 23.38
C ASP A 67 -7.87 -6.63 24.73
N ASN A 68 -6.74 -6.00 25.09
CA ASN A 68 -6.54 -5.25 26.32
C ASN A 68 -6.85 -3.76 26.18
N THR A 69 -7.15 -3.26 24.98
CA THR A 69 -7.48 -1.86 24.76
C THR A 69 -8.83 -1.54 25.43
N PRO A 70 -8.89 -0.57 26.34
CA PRO A 70 -10.15 -0.17 26.98
C PRO A 70 -11.00 0.62 25.98
N LEU A 71 -11.93 -0.07 25.33
CA LEU A 71 -12.93 0.52 24.46
C LEU A 71 -14.23 0.76 25.23
N PRO A 72 -14.99 1.81 24.90
CA PRO A 72 -16.24 2.08 25.58
C PRO A 72 -17.27 1.02 25.19
N PRO A 73 -18.23 0.67 26.07
CA PRO A 73 -19.23 -0.35 25.82
C PRO A 73 -20.26 0.14 24.79
N LEU A 74 -19.89 0.10 23.51
CA LEU A 74 -20.75 0.43 22.37
C LEU A 74 -21.52 -0.81 21.95
N GLN A 75 -22.85 -0.70 21.87
CA GLN A 75 -23.76 -1.79 21.48
C GLN A 75 -24.22 -1.66 20.02
N LYS A 76 -24.64 -2.79 19.42
CA LYS A 76 -25.18 -2.81 18.05
C LYS A 76 -26.41 -1.91 17.90
N ASP A 77 -27.28 -1.90 18.90
CA ASP A 77 -28.53 -1.13 18.88
C ASP A 77 -28.25 0.38 18.83
N GLN A 78 -27.21 0.85 19.54
CA GLN A 78 -26.80 2.26 19.51
C GLN A 78 -26.28 2.66 18.13
N VAL A 79 -25.55 1.77 17.45
CA VAL A 79 -25.11 2.01 16.07
C VAL A 79 -26.32 2.03 15.14
N GLN A 80 -27.26 1.10 15.30
CA GLN A 80 -28.47 1.06 14.47
C GLN A 80 -29.33 2.32 14.64
N GLN A 81 -29.51 2.80 15.88
CA GLN A 81 -30.21 4.04 16.17
C GLN A 81 -29.49 5.26 15.58
N TYR A 82 -28.16 5.28 15.57
CA TYR A 82 -27.40 6.37 14.96
C TYR A 82 -27.62 6.48 13.45
N PHE A 83 -27.79 5.35 12.77
CA PHE A 83 -28.06 5.30 11.32
C PHE A 83 -29.55 5.25 10.99
N GLU A 84 -30.43 5.53 11.95
CA GLU A 84 -31.86 5.62 11.71
C GLU A 84 -32.14 6.70 10.64
N GLY A 85 -32.79 6.31 9.53
CA GLY A 85 -32.96 7.15 8.34
C GLY A 85 -31.89 6.96 7.24
N CYS A 86 -30.72 6.40 7.56
CA CYS A 86 -29.62 6.12 6.62
C CYS A 86 -29.24 4.63 6.56
N ASN A 87 -30.24 3.74 6.64
CA ASN A 87 -30.04 2.28 6.68
C ASN A 87 -29.18 1.72 5.54
N GLN A 88 -29.23 2.33 4.35
CA GLN A 88 -28.42 1.88 3.21
C GLN A 88 -26.91 2.02 3.48
N ALA A 89 -26.48 3.03 4.23
CA ALA A 89 -25.08 3.21 4.62
C ALA A 89 -24.63 2.12 5.59
N LEU A 90 -25.49 1.75 6.54
CA LEU A 90 -25.22 0.68 7.50
C LEU A 90 -25.08 -0.69 6.81
N VAL A 91 -25.99 -1.04 5.89
CA VAL A 91 -25.91 -2.30 5.12
C VAL A 91 -24.63 -2.37 4.29
N LYS A 92 -24.29 -1.28 3.58
CA LYS A 92 -23.05 -1.19 2.81
C LYS A 92 -21.81 -1.25 3.72
N GLY A 93 -21.86 -0.62 4.89
CA GLY A 93 -20.77 -0.66 5.88
C GLY A 93 -20.54 -2.05 6.45
N LYS A 94 -21.61 -2.79 6.73
CA LYS A 94 -21.53 -4.20 7.15
C LYS A 94 -20.83 -5.05 6.09
N SER A 95 -21.23 -4.89 4.82
CA SER A 95 -20.57 -5.57 3.71
C SER A 95 -19.09 -5.21 3.58
N LEU A 96 -18.71 -3.94 3.76
CA LEU A 96 -17.30 -3.51 3.74
C LEU A 96 -16.49 -4.15 4.89
N TYR A 97 -17.08 -4.23 6.08
CA TYR A 97 -16.43 -4.82 7.25
C TYR A 97 -16.19 -6.32 7.07
N GLU A 98 -17.21 -7.06 6.64
CA GLU A 98 -17.14 -8.51 6.40
C GLU A 98 -16.13 -8.86 5.30
N ASN A 99 -16.01 -8.01 4.27
CA ASN A 99 -15.05 -8.17 3.19
C ASN A 99 -13.65 -7.59 3.51
N ARG A 100 -13.34 -7.28 4.77
CA ARG A 100 -12.00 -6.84 5.24
C ARG A 100 -11.46 -5.57 4.55
N TYR A 101 -12.32 -4.60 4.23
CA TYR A 101 -11.90 -3.31 3.66
C TYR A 101 -11.32 -2.33 4.69
N LEU A 102 -11.37 -2.67 5.98
CA LEU A 102 -10.78 -1.88 7.06
C LEU A 102 -9.29 -2.20 7.17
N ARG A 103 -8.42 -1.23 6.89
CA ARG A 103 -6.96 -1.42 6.91
C ARG A 103 -6.38 -1.34 8.32
N LEU A 104 -6.84 -0.37 9.10
CA LEU A 104 -6.42 -0.17 10.48
C LEU A 104 -7.56 0.36 11.34
N LEU A 105 -7.47 0.09 12.63
CA LEU A 105 -8.32 0.66 13.65
C LEU A 105 -7.49 0.93 14.90
N ARG A 106 -7.46 2.19 15.31
CA ARG A 106 -6.68 2.71 16.43
C ARG A 106 -7.57 3.44 17.40
N ALA A 107 -7.18 3.46 18.67
CA ALA A 107 -7.88 4.21 19.70
C ALA A 107 -6.93 5.00 20.59
N VAL A 108 -7.43 6.10 21.13
CA VAL A 108 -6.80 6.88 22.19
C VAL A 108 -7.87 7.28 23.20
N THR A 109 -7.54 7.19 24.48
CA THR A 109 -8.40 7.66 25.58
C THR A 109 -7.86 8.96 26.12
N ILE A 110 -8.69 10.00 26.14
CA ILE A 110 -8.36 11.33 26.67
C ILE A 110 -9.47 11.73 27.62
N LYS A 111 -9.16 11.79 28.91
CA LYS A 111 -10.12 12.07 29.98
C LYS A 111 -11.31 11.09 29.91
N ASP A 112 -12.51 11.60 29.64
CA ASP A 112 -13.76 10.84 29.55
C ASP A 112 -14.16 10.48 28.11
N PHE A 113 -13.32 10.81 27.13
CA PHE A 113 -13.57 10.53 25.72
C PHE A 113 -12.59 9.51 25.17
N ILE A 114 -13.09 8.67 24.28
CA ILE A 114 -12.32 7.69 23.53
C ILE A 114 -12.47 8.05 22.05
N PHE A 115 -11.34 8.33 21.41
CA PHE A 115 -11.28 8.62 19.99
C PHE A 115 -10.83 7.38 19.26
N VAL A 116 -11.62 6.96 18.28
CA VAL A 116 -11.33 5.83 17.40
C VAL A 116 -11.03 6.37 16.01
N LYS A 117 -9.87 5.99 15.47
CA LYS A 117 -9.39 6.35 14.14
C LYS A 117 -9.30 5.08 13.29
N GLY A 118 -9.97 5.07 12.15
CA GLY A 118 -9.97 3.95 11.20
C GLY A 118 -9.57 4.40 9.81
N ILE A 119 -8.91 3.53 9.05
CA ILE A 119 -8.67 3.74 7.61
C ILE A 119 -9.43 2.70 6.82
N CYS A 120 -10.38 3.15 6.01
CA CYS A 120 -11.24 2.30 5.19
C CYS A 120 -10.87 2.45 3.71
N LYS A 121 -10.70 1.34 3.00
CA LYS A 121 -10.51 1.36 1.55
C LYS A 121 -11.82 1.60 0.79
N ALA A 122 -11.71 2.30 -0.33
CA ALA A 122 -12.76 2.37 -1.32
C ALA A 122 -12.92 1.01 -2.03
N THR A 123 -14.16 0.62 -2.33
CA THR A 123 -14.46 -0.67 -2.98
C THR A 123 -13.82 -0.84 -4.36
N MET A 124 -13.72 0.25 -5.14
CA MET A 124 -13.38 0.20 -6.57
C MET A 124 -12.11 0.98 -6.93
N LYS A 125 -11.49 1.68 -5.97
CA LYS A 125 -10.34 2.56 -6.20
C LYS A 125 -9.28 2.28 -5.16
N ASN A 126 -8.01 2.52 -5.49
CA ASN A 126 -6.91 2.50 -4.52
C ASN A 126 -6.93 3.75 -3.61
N THR A 127 -8.12 4.22 -3.25
CA THR A 127 -8.35 5.37 -2.38
C THR A 127 -8.66 4.87 -0.99
N GLN A 128 -8.13 5.56 0.01
CA GLN A 128 -8.35 5.28 1.42
C GLN A 128 -9.04 6.50 2.02
N TYR A 129 -9.96 6.27 2.94
CA TYR A 129 -10.66 7.31 3.66
C TYR A 129 -10.34 7.17 5.14
N GLU A 130 -9.91 8.27 5.75
CA GLU A 130 -9.82 8.34 7.19
C GLU A 130 -11.21 8.53 7.80
N VAL A 131 -11.43 7.83 8.91
CA VAL A 131 -12.65 7.87 9.71
C VAL A 131 -12.25 8.16 11.14
N ASN A 132 -12.81 9.22 11.71
CA ASN A 132 -12.58 9.62 13.10
C ASN A 132 -13.91 9.58 13.86
N ILE A 133 -13.91 8.97 15.04
CA ILE A 133 -15.10 8.76 15.86
C ILE A 133 -14.76 9.17 17.30
N LYS A 134 -15.61 10.00 17.90
CA LYS A 134 -15.53 10.39 19.31
C LYS A 134 -16.65 9.73 20.09
N LEU A 135 -16.26 8.88 21.04
CA LEU A 135 -17.14 8.17 21.95
C LEU A 135 -16.92 8.72 23.36
N HIS A 136 -17.99 8.80 24.14
CA HIS A 136 -17.86 9.01 25.58
C HIS A 136 -17.59 7.67 26.28
N LYS A 137 -16.97 7.69 27.46
CA LYS A 137 -16.60 6.48 28.24
C LYS A 137 -17.79 5.56 28.56
N ASN A 138 -19.01 6.09 28.56
CA ASN A 138 -20.25 5.32 28.75
C ASN A 138 -20.75 4.60 27.48
N GLY A 139 -20.07 4.73 26.33
CA GLY A 139 -20.51 4.16 25.05
C GLY A 139 -21.36 5.11 24.19
N ALA A 140 -21.69 6.31 24.65
CA ALA A 140 -22.46 7.26 23.86
C ALA A 140 -21.63 7.84 22.70
N LEU A 141 -22.22 7.82 21.50
CA LEU A 141 -21.62 8.39 20.29
C LEU A 141 -21.85 9.91 20.25
N GLN A 142 -20.77 10.68 20.14
CA GLN A 142 -20.85 12.14 20.09
C GLN A 142 -20.66 12.70 18.69
N GLU A 143 -19.48 12.44 18.10
CA GLU A 143 -19.06 13.04 16.84
C GLU A 143 -18.46 11.97 15.93
N THR A 144 -18.79 12.03 14.64
CA THR A 144 -18.21 11.18 13.60
C THR A 144 -17.79 12.01 12.42
N HIS A 145 -16.60 11.75 11.91
CA HIS A 145 -16.05 12.41 10.75
C HIS A 145 -15.50 11.38 9.76
N CYS A 146 -15.68 11.64 8.47
CA CYS A 146 -15.07 10.87 7.40
C CYS A 146 -14.68 11.79 6.25
N GLU A 147 -13.51 11.54 5.66
CA GLU A 147 -12.97 12.30 4.52
C GLU A 147 -13.66 11.98 3.17
N CYS A 148 -14.63 11.06 3.16
CA CYS A 148 -15.30 10.69 1.91
C CYS A 148 -16.21 11.81 1.40
N THR A 149 -16.37 11.89 0.07
CA THR A 149 -17.12 12.95 -0.62
C THR A 149 -18.63 13.01 -0.34
N VAL A 150 -19.18 12.03 0.40
CA VAL A 150 -20.63 11.91 0.61
C VAL A 150 -21.06 12.85 1.72
N GLU A 151 -20.38 12.85 2.86
CA GLU A 151 -20.72 13.64 4.03
C GLU A 151 -19.45 13.90 4.86
N SER A 152 -18.90 15.10 4.74
CA SER A 152 -17.80 15.59 5.56
C SER A 152 -18.36 16.59 6.57
N GLY A 153 -18.54 16.13 7.81
CA GLY A 153 -19.07 16.93 8.91
C GLY A 153 -18.77 16.27 10.26
N VAL A 154 -19.34 16.82 11.34
CA VAL A 154 -19.19 16.32 12.72
C VAL A 154 -20.15 15.16 13.02
N ARG A 155 -21.09 14.89 12.13
CA ARG A 155 -22.04 13.76 12.21
C ARG A 155 -22.14 13.04 10.86
N ALA A 156 -21.01 12.53 10.37
CA ALA A 156 -20.98 11.80 9.10
C ALA A 156 -21.71 10.44 9.21
N LEU A 157 -22.62 10.16 8.28
CA LEU A 157 -23.43 8.94 8.17
C LEU A 157 -23.06 8.11 6.94
N CYS A 158 -21.77 8.04 6.63
CA CYS A 158 -21.30 7.27 5.48
C CYS A 158 -21.06 5.77 5.82
N LYS A 159 -20.96 4.95 4.78
CA LYS A 159 -20.64 3.51 4.91
C LYS A 159 -19.30 3.22 5.60
N HIS A 160 -18.32 4.14 5.51
CA HIS A 160 -17.02 3.98 6.17
C HIS A 160 -17.12 4.21 7.68
N VAL A 161 -17.93 5.19 8.13
CA VAL A 161 -18.25 5.38 9.55
C VAL A 161 -18.96 4.14 10.10
N ALA A 162 -19.95 3.61 9.38
CA ALA A 162 -20.62 2.37 9.76
C ALA A 162 -19.63 1.20 9.90
N THR A 163 -18.67 1.08 8.98
CA THR A 163 -17.62 0.03 9.03
C THR A 163 -16.79 0.13 10.30
N ALA A 164 -16.31 1.33 10.65
CA ALA A 164 -15.47 1.54 11.84
C ALA A 164 -16.25 1.36 13.16
N LEU A 165 -17.52 1.78 13.22
CA LEU A 165 -18.39 1.54 14.37
C LEU A 165 -18.68 0.05 14.56
N LEU A 166 -19.01 -0.67 13.49
CA LEU A 166 -19.24 -2.13 13.54
C LEU A 166 -17.98 -2.88 13.97
N ALA A 167 -16.80 -2.45 13.52
CA ALA A 167 -15.53 -3.00 13.95
C ALA A 167 -15.28 -2.77 15.45
N THR A 168 -15.61 -1.59 15.97
CA THR A 168 -15.52 -1.27 17.40
C THR A 168 -16.46 -2.14 18.24
N VAL A 169 -17.70 -2.33 17.80
CA VAL A 169 -18.66 -3.22 18.46
C VAL A 169 -18.18 -4.68 18.43
N HIS A 170 -17.68 -5.14 17.29
CA HIS A 170 -17.15 -6.50 17.15
C HIS A 170 -15.93 -6.72 18.04
N MET A 171 -15.08 -5.70 18.21
CA MET A 171 -13.96 -5.77 19.16
C MET A 171 -14.44 -5.89 20.60
N ASN A 172 -15.47 -5.14 20.99
CA ASN A 172 -16.04 -5.23 22.34
C ASN A 172 -16.62 -6.61 22.64
N GLN A 173 -17.36 -7.18 21.69
CA GLN A 173 -18.08 -8.46 21.85
C GLN A 173 -17.16 -9.68 21.69
N ASN A 174 -16.33 -9.69 20.65
CA ASN A 174 -15.59 -10.87 20.20
C ASN A 174 -14.08 -10.75 20.41
N LYS A 175 -13.59 -9.62 20.94
CA LYS A 175 -12.16 -9.33 21.13
C LYS A 175 -11.32 -9.54 19.86
N THR A 176 -11.93 -9.29 18.70
CA THR A 176 -11.27 -9.46 17.39
C THR A 176 -11.74 -8.38 16.42
N VAL A 177 -10.91 -8.03 15.45
CA VAL A 177 -11.25 -7.10 14.35
C VAL A 177 -10.90 -7.71 13.00
N LEU A 178 -11.83 -7.61 12.05
CA LEU A 178 -11.60 -8.01 10.65
C LEU A 178 -10.87 -6.90 9.91
N LEU A 179 -9.54 -6.98 9.92
CA LEU A 179 -8.67 -6.08 9.15
C LEU A 179 -8.30 -6.68 7.78
N GLU A 180 -7.86 -5.81 6.88
CA GLU A 180 -7.28 -6.13 5.57
C GLU A 180 -6.18 -7.19 5.71
N GLU A 181 -6.20 -8.18 4.83
CA GLU A 181 -5.14 -9.18 4.75
C GLU A 181 -3.93 -8.59 4.05
N VAL A 182 -2.84 -8.43 4.79
CA VAL A 182 -1.55 -8.08 4.19
C VAL A 182 -0.97 -9.31 3.46
N PRO A 183 -0.27 -9.14 2.33
CA PRO A 183 0.29 -10.25 1.55
C PRO A 183 1.23 -11.18 2.32
N THR A 184 1.79 -10.70 3.43
CA THR A 184 2.68 -11.47 4.32
C THR A 184 1.93 -12.31 5.35
N ARG A 185 0.62 -12.08 5.53
CA ARG A 185 -0.24 -12.86 6.44
C ARG A 185 -0.71 -14.16 5.79
N THR A 186 -0.77 -14.17 4.47
CA THR A 186 -0.96 -15.36 3.65
C THR A 186 0.41 -15.85 3.20
N LEU A 187 0.66 -17.16 3.24
CA LEU A 187 1.92 -17.73 2.77
C LEU A 187 2.23 -17.19 1.36
N GLN A 188 3.43 -16.67 1.13
CA GLN A 188 3.79 -16.05 -0.15
C GLN A 188 3.71 -17.08 -1.29
N THR A 189 2.60 -17.07 -2.03
CA THR A 189 2.33 -17.99 -3.14
C THR A 189 2.99 -17.54 -4.45
N SER A 190 3.78 -16.47 -4.47
CA SER A 190 4.49 -16.05 -5.68
C SER A 190 5.50 -17.09 -6.17
N HIS A 191 6.00 -17.95 -5.27
CA HIS A 191 6.84 -19.10 -5.62
C HIS A 191 6.04 -20.34 -6.03
N HIS A 192 4.72 -20.34 -5.84
CA HIS A 192 3.86 -21.38 -6.36
C HIS A 192 3.57 -21.09 -7.84
N PRO A 193 3.94 -22.00 -8.76
CA PRO A 193 3.58 -21.85 -10.16
C PRO A 193 2.05 -21.78 -10.30
N LYS A 194 1.54 -20.72 -10.94
CA LYS A 194 0.11 -20.47 -11.13
C LYS A 194 -0.61 -21.61 -11.88
N LYS A 195 0.14 -22.41 -12.62
CA LYS A 195 -0.34 -23.59 -13.34
C LYS A 195 0.26 -24.82 -12.69
N LYS A 196 -0.58 -25.81 -12.35
CA LYS A 196 -0.10 -27.14 -11.97
C LYS A 196 0.67 -27.70 -13.17
N TYR A 197 1.96 -27.93 -12.99
CA TYR A 197 2.80 -28.60 -13.98
C TYR A 197 2.43 -30.09 -13.95
N PHE A 198 1.74 -30.56 -14.99
CA PHE A 198 1.26 -31.94 -15.10
C PHE A 198 2.21 -32.86 -15.88
N SER A 199 3.29 -32.33 -16.46
CA SER A 199 4.25 -33.18 -17.14
C SER A 199 5.16 -33.87 -16.14
N LEU A 200 5.56 -35.09 -16.52
CA LEU A 200 6.59 -35.84 -15.81
C LEU A 200 7.86 -35.00 -15.72
N PRO A 201 8.65 -35.11 -14.64
CA PRO A 201 9.94 -34.46 -14.54
C PRO A 201 10.76 -34.75 -15.81
N LEU A 202 11.22 -33.69 -16.48
CA LEU A 202 12.14 -33.85 -17.60
C LEU A 202 13.37 -34.60 -17.10
N LYS A 203 13.60 -35.80 -17.65
CA LYS A 203 14.83 -36.54 -17.38
C LYS A 203 15.99 -35.66 -17.84
N ALA A 204 17.09 -35.61 -17.07
CA ALA A 204 18.26 -34.79 -17.42
C ALA A 204 18.78 -35.05 -18.85
N GLN A 205 18.56 -36.28 -19.33
CA GLN A 205 18.89 -36.78 -20.67
C GLN A 205 18.12 -36.10 -21.81
N SER A 206 16.89 -35.65 -21.54
CA SER A 206 16.00 -35.01 -22.53
C SER A 206 16.01 -33.49 -22.46
N LEU A 207 16.88 -32.90 -21.63
CA LEU A 207 17.14 -31.47 -21.68
C LEU A 207 17.94 -31.16 -22.96
N PRO A 208 17.54 -30.15 -23.75
CA PRO A 208 18.30 -29.77 -24.93
C PRO A 208 19.70 -29.30 -24.52
N TYR A 209 20.70 -30.10 -24.86
CA TYR A 209 22.10 -29.73 -24.66
C TYR A 209 22.45 -28.60 -25.63
N LYS A 210 22.32 -27.36 -25.16
CA LYS A 210 22.96 -26.21 -25.80
C LYS A 210 24.43 -26.31 -25.43
N GLY A 211 25.25 -26.84 -26.34
CA GLY A 211 26.69 -26.95 -26.14
C GLY A 211 27.25 -25.66 -25.56
N MET A 212 28.13 -25.78 -24.55
CA MET A 212 28.86 -24.63 -24.03
C MET A 212 29.52 -23.94 -25.22
N LYS A 213 29.18 -22.67 -25.46
CA LYS A 213 29.99 -21.87 -26.39
C LYS A 213 31.37 -21.80 -25.76
N GLU A 214 32.39 -22.28 -26.46
CA GLU A 214 33.77 -22.36 -25.94
C GLU A 214 34.33 -20.98 -25.54
N ASN A 215 33.73 -19.89 -26.04
CA ASN A 215 34.13 -18.51 -25.77
C ASN A 215 33.33 -17.82 -24.66
N TYR A 216 32.99 -18.52 -23.57
CA TYR A 216 32.57 -17.82 -22.35
C TYR A 216 33.81 -17.48 -21.53
N ASP A 217 34.20 -16.20 -21.57
CA ASP A 217 35.14 -15.66 -20.61
C ASP A 217 34.44 -15.57 -19.25
N PHE A 218 34.75 -16.54 -18.38
CA PHE A 218 34.21 -16.64 -17.02
C PHE A 218 34.97 -15.76 -16.03
N HIS A 219 35.99 -15.03 -16.48
CA HIS A 219 36.70 -14.12 -15.61
C HIS A 219 35.76 -12.97 -15.20
N PRO A 220 35.58 -12.68 -13.91
CA PRO A 220 34.69 -11.59 -13.45
C PRO A 220 35.11 -10.20 -13.96
N PHE A 221 36.33 -10.09 -14.52
CA PHE A 221 36.91 -8.87 -15.06
C PHE A 221 37.16 -9.03 -16.55
N LYS A 222 36.67 -8.08 -17.36
CA LYS A 222 36.90 -8.04 -18.82
C LYS A 222 38.37 -7.76 -19.23
N GLY A 223 39.30 -7.71 -18.28
CA GLY A 223 40.71 -7.38 -18.52
C GLY A 223 41.57 -7.55 -17.26
N LYS A 224 42.91 -7.51 -17.42
CA LYS A 224 43.87 -7.59 -16.32
C LYS A 224 43.68 -6.39 -15.38
N ILE A 225 43.37 -6.67 -14.11
CA ILE A 225 43.33 -5.62 -13.08
C ILE A 225 44.74 -5.09 -12.87
N ASN A 226 44.91 -3.77 -12.95
CA ASN A 226 46.15 -3.13 -12.53
C ASN A 226 46.24 -3.22 -10.99
N GLN A 227 47.00 -4.20 -10.49
CA GLN A 227 47.12 -4.50 -9.06
C GLN A 227 47.71 -3.33 -8.27
N GLU A 228 48.67 -2.59 -8.85
CA GLU A 228 49.34 -1.47 -8.19
C GLU A 228 48.35 -0.32 -7.90
N LYS A 229 47.46 -0.03 -8.85
CA LYS A 229 46.44 1.03 -8.71
C LYS A 229 45.10 0.55 -8.17
N TYR A 230 44.96 -0.74 -7.84
CA TYR A 230 43.69 -1.32 -7.38
C TYR A 230 43.19 -0.64 -6.09
N ASN A 231 44.09 -0.46 -5.12
CA ASN A 231 43.77 0.14 -3.83
C ASN A 231 43.38 1.62 -3.97
N GLU A 232 44.05 2.37 -4.84
CA GLU A 232 43.69 3.77 -5.14
C GLU A 232 42.34 3.86 -5.84
N ARG A 233 42.07 2.99 -6.81
CA ARG A 233 40.78 2.95 -7.51
C ARG A 233 39.62 2.67 -6.54
N ILE A 234 39.76 1.67 -5.67
CA ILE A 234 38.72 1.35 -4.68
C ILE A 234 38.54 2.50 -3.69
N ARG A 235 39.64 3.08 -3.20
CA ARG A 235 39.61 4.22 -2.27
C ARG A 235 38.91 5.43 -2.90
N ASN A 236 39.22 5.77 -4.16
CA ASN A 236 38.57 6.86 -4.88
C ASN A 236 37.08 6.59 -5.11
N LEU A 237 36.70 5.34 -5.43
CA LEU A 237 35.31 4.96 -5.59
C LEU A 237 34.53 5.15 -4.28
N VAL A 238 35.10 4.71 -3.14
CA VAL A 238 34.49 4.86 -1.82
C VAL A 238 34.40 6.33 -1.41
N LEU A 239 35.47 7.12 -1.62
CA LEU A 239 35.50 8.53 -1.25
C LEU A 239 34.59 9.41 -2.12
N SER A 240 34.33 9.03 -3.37
CA SER A 240 33.42 9.76 -4.26
C SER A 240 31.94 9.62 -3.90
N TYR A 241 31.59 8.71 -2.98
CA TYR A 241 30.21 8.51 -2.52
C TYR A 241 30.12 8.80 -1.01
N THR A 242 30.08 10.08 -0.64
CA THR A 242 29.97 10.49 0.77
C THR A 242 28.61 10.19 1.41
N ASP A 243 27.52 10.08 0.63
CA ASP A 243 26.14 9.91 1.16
C ASP A 243 25.32 8.77 0.49
N SER A 244 25.96 7.77 -0.11
CA SER A 244 25.22 6.71 -0.82
C SER A 244 24.88 5.51 0.07
N THR A 245 23.59 5.24 0.24
CA THR A 245 23.04 3.96 0.74
C THR A 245 23.12 2.82 -0.29
N MET A 246 23.77 3.03 -1.43
CA MET A 246 23.88 2.01 -2.47
C MET A 246 24.99 1.01 -2.12
N PRO A 247 24.69 -0.29 -1.94
CA PRO A 247 25.72 -1.26 -1.68
C PRO A 247 26.61 -1.38 -2.92
N LEU A 248 27.92 -1.23 -2.75
CA LEU A 248 28.95 -1.45 -3.80
C LEU A 248 28.72 -2.71 -4.66
N LYS A 249 28.02 -3.71 -4.09
CA LYS A 249 27.55 -4.94 -4.75
C LYS A 249 26.71 -4.70 -6.02
N GLN A 250 26.01 -3.56 -6.16
CA GLN A 250 25.20 -3.26 -7.36
C GLN A 250 26.03 -2.79 -8.57
N LEU A 251 27.30 -2.43 -8.38
CA LEU A 251 28.21 -2.06 -9.47
C LEU A 251 28.87 -3.28 -10.14
N TYR A 252 28.76 -4.45 -9.51
CA TYR A 252 29.27 -5.70 -10.04
C TYR A 252 28.13 -6.54 -10.59
N LYS A 253 28.40 -7.22 -11.70
CA LYS A 253 27.45 -8.20 -12.24
C LYS A 253 27.20 -9.30 -11.20
N PRO A 254 25.98 -9.86 -11.11
CA PRO A 254 25.70 -10.96 -10.19
C PRO A 254 26.68 -12.11 -10.41
N ALA A 255 27.13 -12.72 -9.32
CA ALA A 255 28.06 -13.84 -9.36
C ALA A 255 27.49 -14.95 -10.24
N ASN A 256 28.28 -15.42 -11.20
CA ASN A 256 27.88 -16.53 -12.06
C ASN A 256 28.02 -17.83 -11.25
N LEU A 257 26.89 -18.35 -10.78
CA LEU A 257 26.80 -19.60 -10.00
C LEU A 257 27.52 -20.78 -10.68
N ASN A 258 27.54 -20.79 -12.02
CA ASN A 258 28.18 -21.85 -12.80
C ASN A 258 29.70 -21.71 -12.89
N ALA A 259 30.26 -20.55 -12.53
CA ALA A 259 31.69 -20.27 -12.57
C ALA A 259 32.34 -20.29 -11.16
N VAL A 260 31.57 -20.55 -10.11
CA VAL A 260 32.06 -20.60 -8.71
C VAL A 260 33.22 -21.58 -8.54
N GLY A 261 33.19 -22.71 -9.25
CA GLY A 261 34.29 -23.68 -9.23
C GLY A 261 35.59 -23.17 -9.87
N SER A 262 35.51 -22.17 -10.75
CA SER A 262 36.65 -21.57 -11.44
C SER A 262 37.18 -20.31 -10.74
N ASP A 263 36.34 -19.65 -9.94
CA ASP A 263 36.65 -18.40 -9.23
C ASP A 263 37.68 -18.61 -8.10
N HIS A 264 37.81 -19.87 -7.65
CA HIS A 264 38.84 -20.31 -6.73
C HIS A 264 40.00 -20.97 -7.50
N GLY A 265 40.81 -20.18 -8.20
CA GLY A 265 42.08 -20.62 -8.80
C GLY A 265 43.14 -21.13 -7.80
N SER A 266 42.75 -21.37 -6.55
CA SER A 266 43.60 -21.84 -5.45
C SER A 266 43.56 -23.35 -5.25
N TYR A 267 42.64 -24.07 -5.92
CA TYR A 267 42.65 -25.52 -5.87
C TYR A 267 43.62 -26.05 -6.92
N ASN A 268 44.81 -26.44 -6.48
CA ASN A 268 45.83 -27.12 -7.29
C ASN A 268 45.35 -28.47 -7.88
N VAL A 269 44.11 -28.89 -7.56
CA VAL A 269 43.52 -30.18 -7.95
C VAL A 269 42.11 -29.92 -8.48
N SER A 270 41.83 -30.39 -9.70
CA SER A 270 40.49 -30.37 -10.29
C SER A 270 39.49 -31.06 -9.35
N PRO A 271 38.25 -30.55 -9.18
CA PRO A 271 37.24 -31.16 -8.32
C PRO A 271 36.98 -32.64 -8.65
N LYS A 272 37.09 -33.01 -9.94
CA LYS A 272 36.99 -34.39 -10.40
C LYS A 272 38.08 -35.27 -9.79
N ASN A 273 39.31 -34.78 -9.74
CA ASN A 273 40.45 -35.50 -9.19
C ASN A 273 40.38 -35.58 -7.66
N ALA A 274 39.89 -34.52 -6.99
CA ALA A 274 39.68 -34.53 -5.55
C ALA A 274 38.65 -35.59 -5.12
N ILE A 275 37.57 -35.77 -5.90
CA ILE A 275 36.57 -36.82 -5.64
C ILE A 275 37.18 -38.21 -5.88
N LEU A 276 37.94 -38.39 -6.96
CA LEU A 276 38.63 -39.66 -7.26
C LEU A 276 39.63 -40.02 -6.16
N GLU A 277 40.40 -39.06 -5.66
CA GLU A 277 41.30 -39.25 -4.52
C GLU A 277 40.55 -39.57 -3.23
N SER A 278 39.43 -38.90 -2.94
CA SER A 278 38.61 -39.20 -1.75
C SER A 278 37.99 -40.61 -1.78
N LEU A 279 37.78 -41.15 -2.98
CA LEU A 279 37.29 -42.50 -3.20
C LEU A 279 38.43 -43.53 -3.36
N CYS A 280 39.69 -43.10 -3.19
CA CYS A 280 40.90 -43.91 -3.41
C CYS A 280 41.00 -44.51 -4.83
N LEU A 281 40.36 -43.91 -5.82
CA LEU A 281 40.34 -44.37 -7.20
C LEU A 281 41.36 -43.59 -8.02
N LYS A 282 42.45 -44.26 -8.44
CA LYS A 282 43.53 -43.60 -9.21
C LYS A 282 43.18 -43.37 -10.69
N LYS A 283 42.24 -44.14 -11.24
CA LYS A 283 41.68 -44.01 -12.60
C LYS A 283 40.47 -44.92 -12.70
N VAL A 284 39.37 -44.41 -13.27
CA VAL A 284 38.22 -45.26 -13.65
C VAL A 284 38.44 -45.63 -15.12
N THR A 285 38.66 -46.92 -15.37
CA THR A 285 38.75 -47.47 -16.73
C THR A 285 37.35 -47.84 -17.23
N THR A 286 37.14 -47.83 -18.55
CA THR A 286 35.85 -48.17 -19.16
C THR A 286 35.39 -49.61 -18.86
N GLU A 287 36.31 -50.46 -18.43
CA GLU A 287 36.06 -51.85 -18.03
C GLU A 287 35.32 -51.93 -16.68
N ASP A 288 35.63 -51.04 -15.73
CA ASP A 288 35.01 -51.04 -14.40
C ASP A 288 33.53 -50.62 -14.43
N VAL A 289 33.14 -49.83 -15.43
CA VAL A 289 31.77 -49.30 -15.59
C VAL A 289 30.81 -50.34 -16.19
N ASN A 290 31.33 -51.35 -16.89
CA ASN A 290 30.48 -52.34 -17.59
C ASN A 290 30.10 -53.56 -16.76
N ILE A 291 30.58 -53.69 -15.52
CA ILE A 291 30.31 -54.85 -14.65
C ILE A 291 28.82 -54.91 -14.21
N GLU A 292 28.09 -53.79 -14.25
CA GLU A 292 26.67 -53.76 -13.83
C GLU A 292 25.66 -54.09 -14.94
N LYS A 293 26.10 -54.38 -16.17
CA LYS A 293 25.14 -54.71 -17.26
C LYS A 293 24.76 -56.18 -17.39
N ASP A 294 25.47 -57.09 -16.70
CA ASP A 294 25.23 -58.54 -16.80
C ASP A 294 24.76 -59.17 -15.46
N LYS A 295 23.91 -58.46 -14.69
CA LYS A 295 23.13 -59.05 -13.59
C LYS A 295 21.65 -58.76 -13.71
#